data_AF-A0A7X9H6M2-F1
#
_entry.id   AF-A0A7X9H6M2-F1
#
_cell.length_a   1.000
_cell.length_b   1.000
_cell.length_c   1.000
_cell.angle_alpha   90.00
_cell.angle_beta   90.00
_cell.angle_gamma   90.00
#
_symmetry.space_group_name_H-M   'P 1'
#
loop_
_entity.id
_entity.type
_entity.pdbx_description
1 polymer ?
#
loop_
_entity_poly.entity_id
_entity_poly.type
_entity_poly.pdbx_seq_one_letter_code
_entity_poly.pdbx_strand_id
1 'polypeptide(L)'
;MEILNLATKEKQDEILSNFPIKSSGKRIFVTDGTFTVPSGITTIYITACGGGGGGGGNTTYGGGGGAQAIVAEPYVVIPEQEISIVVGKGGKGGEVNGVRNGGSGSNTVIGNLVTLVGGAGGYDSGGGQAGGVGGGDGAYSESGRGESGVLGGGGGSNGGGG
;
A
#
# COMPACT_ATOMS: atom_id res chain seq x y z
N MET A 1 -32.21 10.01 -43.81
CA MET A 1 -32.06 9.00 -42.74
C MET A 1 -30.66 8.46 -42.88
N GLU A 2 -29.72 8.98 -42.07
CA GLU A 2 -28.31 8.63 -42.19
C GLU A 2 -28.11 7.26 -41.52
N ILE A 3 -27.89 6.23 -42.35
CA ILE A 3 -27.66 4.87 -41.87
C ILE A 3 -26.22 4.82 -41.37
N LEU A 4 -26.04 4.74 -40.05
CA LEU A 4 -24.73 4.56 -39.42
C LEU A 4 -24.16 3.21 -39.90
N ASN A 5 -23.23 3.25 -40.85
CA ASN A 5 -22.62 2.05 -41.42
C ASN A 5 -21.52 1.53 -40.46
N LEU A 6 -21.90 0.73 -39.47
CA LEU A 6 -21.07 0.17 -38.38
C LEU A 6 -20.05 -0.92 -38.82
N ALA A 7 -19.69 -0.98 -40.10
CA ALA A 7 -19.03 -2.16 -40.68
C ALA A 7 -17.49 -2.18 -40.60
N THR A 8 -16.82 -1.05 -40.40
CA THR A 8 -15.35 -1.00 -40.39
C THR A 8 -14.81 -0.93 -38.96
N LYS A 9 -13.74 -1.68 -38.68
CA LYS A 9 -13.10 -1.72 -37.37
C LYS A 9 -12.65 -0.32 -36.95
N GLU A 10 -12.23 0.49 -37.90
CA GLU A 10 -11.82 1.89 -37.70
C GLU A 10 -12.97 2.77 -37.22
N LYS A 11 -14.19 2.59 -37.75
CA LYS A 11 -15.37 3.34 -37.30
C LYS A 11 -15.90 2.82 -35.97
N GLN A 12 -15.77 1.52 -35.72
CA GLN A 12 -16.06 0.95 -34.41
C GLN A 12 -15.10 1.49 -33.37
N ASP A 13 -13.80 1.55 -33.66
CA ASP A 13 -12.77 2.10 -32.79
C ASP A 13 -12.94 3.61 -32.58
N GLU A 14 -13.35 4.38 -33.60
CA GLU A 14 -13.70 5.81 -33.49
C GLU A 14 -14.95 6.03 -32.62
N ILE A 15 -15.99 5.21 -32.79
CA ILE A 15 -17.20 5.27 -31.96
C ILE A 15 -16.87 4.87 -30.52
N LEU A 16 -16.04 3.86 -30.32
CA LEU A 16 -15.57 3.41 -29.00
C LEU A 16 -14.60 4.40 -28.35
N SER A 17 -13.84 5.19 -29.11
CA SER A 17 -13.05 6.29 -28.56
C SER A 17 -13.93 7.47 -28.16
N ASN A 18 -15.02 7.72 -28.87
CA ASN A 18 -15.97 8.79 -28.57
C ASN A 18 -16.96 8.43 -27.45
N PHE A 19 -17.14 7.14 -27.19
CA PHE A 19 -17.85 6.60 -26.03
C PHE A 19 -16.84 5.85 -25.16
N PRO A 20 -16.05 6.53 -24.30
CA PRO A 20 -15.11 5.85 -23.43
C PRO A 20 -15.88 4.80 -22.65
N ILE A 21 -15.62 3.51 -22.93
CA ILE A 21 -16.12 2.42 -22.13
C ILE A 21 -15.62 2.72 -20.72
N LYS A 22 -16.52 3.16 -19.84
CA LYS A 22 -16.22 3.38 -18.43
C LYS A 22 -15.82 2.02 -17.87
N SER A 23 -14.54 1.69 -17.91
CA SER A 23 -14.03 0.55 -17.18
C SER A 23 -14.08 0.92 -15.71
N SER A 24 -15.22 0.64 -15.07
CA SER A 24 -15.31 0.50 -13.62
C SER A 24 -14.52 -0.75 -13.23
N GLY A 25 -13.19 -0.66 -13.37
CA GLY A 25 -12.24 -1.71 -13.11
C GLY A 25 -11.43 -1.42 -11.86
N LYS A 26 -10.88 -2.47 -11.27
CA LYS A 26 -9.88 -2.38 -10.20
C LYS A 26 -8.52 -2.27 -10.87
N ARG A 27 -7.66 -1.37 -10.40
CA ARG A 27 -6.25 -1.33 -10.80
C ARG A 27 -5.39 -1.65 -9.57
N ILE A 28 -4.45 -2.57 -9.73
CA ILE A 28 -3.57 -3.03 -8.66
C ILE A 28 -2.16 -2.54 -8.99
N PHE A 29 -1.50 -1.94 -8.00
CA PHE A 29 -0.10 -1.55 -8.04
C PHE A 29 0.66 -2.36 -6.99
N VAL A 30 1.61 -3.18 -7.44
CA VAL A 30 2.58 -3.90 -6.57
C VAL A 30 3.98 -3.30 -6.66
N THR A 31 4.15 -2.38 -7.60
CA THR A 31 5.34 -1.54 -7.81
C THR A 31 4.86 -0.13 -8.16
N ASP A 32 5.78 0.83 -8.09
CA ASP A 32 5.52 2.22 -8.46
C ASP A 32 4.92 2.34 -9.87
N GLY A 33 4.11 3.38 -10.07
CA GLY A 33 3.49 3.64 -11.35
C GLY A 33 2.63 4.90 -11.36
N THR A 34 1.82 5.03 -12.40
CA THR A 34 0.89 6.14 -12.57
C THR A 34 -0.51 5.58 -12.83
N PHE A 35 -1.50 6.16 -12.18
CA PHE A 35 -2.91 5.92 -12.44
C PHE A 35 -3.51 7.13 -13.14
N THR A 36 -4.05 6.92 -14.34
CA THR A 36 -4.83 7.95 -15.05
C THR A 36 -6.30 7.75 -14.72
N VAL A 37 -6.93 8.79 -14.16
CA VAL A 37 -8.36 8.77 -13.82
C VAL A 37 -9.17 8.66 -15.12
N PRO A 38 -10.07 7.67 -15.28
CA PRO A 38 -10.88 7.58 -16.48
C PRO A 38 -11.78 8.80 -16.68
N SER A 39 -12.09 9.10 -17.93
CA SER A 39 -12.97 10.23 -18.27
C SER A 39 -14.34 10.11 -17.58
N GLY A 40 -14.83 11.24 -17.06
CA GLY A 40 -16.10 11.33 -16.32
C GLY A 40 -16.13 10.58 -14.98
N ILE A 41 -14.98 10.26 -14.39
CA ILE A 41 -14.87 9.76 -13.01
C ILE A 41 -14.38 10.87 -12.10
N THR A 42 -15.12 11.13 -11.02
CA THR A 42 -14.83 12.18 -10.04
C THR A 42 -14.54 11.63 -8.64
N THR A 43 -14.66 10.32 -8.46
CA THR A 43 -14.40 9.65 -7.19
C THR A 43 -13.79 8.29 -7.44
N ILE A 44 -12.72 7.99 -6.69
CA ILE A 44 -12.12 6.65 -6.64
C ILE A 44 -12.15 6.15 -5.20
N TYR A 45 -12.10 4.83 -5.03
CA TYR A 45 -11.96 4.18 -3.74
C TYR A 45 -10.57 3.56 -3.65
N ILE A 46 -9.89 3.80 -2.53
CA ILE A 46 -8.53 3.34 -2.32
C ILE A 46 -8.51 2.28 -1.22
N THR A 47 -7.89 1.14 -1.52
CA THR A 47 -7.45 0.13 -0.55
C THR A 47 -5.95 0.01 -0.69
N ALA A 48 -5.21 0.34 0.36
CA ALA A 48 -3.75 0.34 0.35
C ALA A 48 -3.18 0.23 1.77
N CYS A 49 -1.92 -0.16 1.86
CA CYS A 49 -1.12 -0.11 3.09
C CYS A 49 0.28 0.44 2.78
N GLY A 50 0.94 1.02 3.79
CA GLY A 50 2.36 1.30 3.73
C GLY A 50 3.21 0.02 3.83
N GLY A 51 4.53 0.17 3.76
CA GLY A 51 5.45 -0.93 4.02
C GLY A 51 5.58 -1.24 5.51
N GLY A 52 5.48 -2.51 5.90
CA GLY A 52 5.75 -2.94 7.29
C GLY A 52 7.24 -2.82 7.66
N GLY A 53 7.53 -2.65 8.94
CA GLY A 53 8.91 -2.63 9.45
C GLY A 53 9.57 -4.01 9.45
N GLY A 54 10.90 -4.04 9.36
CA GLY A 54 11.67 -5.26 9.52
C GLY A 54 11.81 -5.66 10.99
N GLY A 55 11.81 -6.95 11.30
CA GLY A 55 12.19 -7.44 12.62
C GLY A 55 13.70 -7.31 12.87
N GLY A 56 14.14 -7.27 14.13
CA GLY A 56 15.56 -7.24 14.44
C GLY A 56 16.27 -8.59 14.26
N GLY A 57 17.60 -8.56 14.32
CA GLY A 57 18.47 -9.63 13.83
C GLY A 57 18.75 -10.78 14.79
N ASN A 58 18.16 -10.82 15.99
CA ASN A 58 18.33 -11.93 16.94
C ASN A 58 17.14 -12.03 17.91
N THR A 59 17.10 -13.07 18.74
CA THR A 59 16.03 -13.37 19.70
C THR A 59 15.80 -12.30 20.76
N THR A 60 16.84 -11.49 21.04
CA THR A 60 16.78 -10.34 21.93
C THR A 60 16.24 -9.08 21.24
N TYR A 61 15.81 -9.14 19.98
CA TYR A 61 15.26 -7.99 19.27
C TYR A 61 13.77 -8.18 18.98
N GLY A 62 13.03 -7.09 19.00
CA GLY A 62 11.60 -7.07 18.72
C GLY A 62 11.25 -7.29 17.25
N GLY A 63 9.97 -7.58 17.01
CA GLY A 63 9.38 -7.63 15.66
C GLY A 63 9.21 -6.22 15.07
N GLY A 64 9.05 -6.12 13.76
CA GLY A 64 8.75 -4.85 13.08
C GLY A 64 7.28 -4.44 13.25
N GLY A 65 6.99 -3.15 13.21
CA GLY A 65 5.63 -2.63 13.28
C GLY A 65 4.87 -2.79 11.96
N GLY A 66 3.56 -2.97 12.05
CA GLY A 66 2.64 -2.95 10.91
C GLY A 66 2.47 -1.53 10.38
N ALA A 67 2.26 -1.39 9.08
CA ALA A 67 2.04 -0.09 8.44
C ALA A 67 0.59 0.40 8.63
N GLN A 68 0.37 1.70 8.41
CA GLN A 68 -0.98 2.22 8.25
C GLN A 68 -1.67 1.56 7.05
N ALA A 69 -2.97 1.29 7.17
CA ALA A 69 -3.78 0.72 6.12
C ALA A 69 -5.17 1.37 6.05
N ILE A 70 -5.74 1.38 4.85
CA ILE A 70 -7.10 1.83 4.57
C ILE A 70 -7.78 0.85 3.63
N VAL A 71 -9.11 0.73 3.72
CA VAL A 71 -9.93 -0.14 2.87
C VAL A 71 -11.09 0.64 2.32
N ALA A 72 -11.20 0.67 0.99
CA ALA A 72 -12.28 1.28 0.24
C ALA A 72 -12.62 2.72 0.71
N GLU A 73 -11.61 3.52 1.00
CA GLU A 73 -11.81 4.91 1.41
C GLU A 73 -12.00 5.81 0.16
N PRO A 74 -13.02 6.70 0.14
CA PRO A 74 -13.35 7.51 -1.03
C PRO A 74 -12.47 8.76 -1.14
N TYR A 75 -11.97 9.04 -2.34
CA TYR A 75 -11.20 10.25 -2.66
C TYR A 75 -11.77 10.95 -3.89
N VAL A 76 -11.90 12.27 -3.80
CA VAL A 76 -12.31 13.13 -4.92
C VAL A 76 -11.14 13.29 -5.88
N VAL A 77 -11.41 13.11 -7.18
CA VAL A 77 -10.41 13.23 -8.25
C VAL A 77 -10.95 14.02 -9.41
N ILE A 78 -10.04 14.49 -10.27
CA ILE A 78 -10.40 15.17 -11.52
C ILE A 78 -10.34 14.12 -12.64
N PRO A 79 -11.35 14.06 -13.54
CA PRO A 79 -11.28 13.21 -14.72
C PRO A 79 -9.98 13.44 -15.51
N GLU A 80 -9.40 12.37 -16.04
CA GLU A 80 -8.17 12.39 -16.87
C GLU A 80 -6.89 12.84 -16.13
N GLN A 81 -6.99 13.13 -14.83
CA GLN A 81 -5.83 13.43 -13.99
C GLN A 81 -4.88 12.22 -13.91
N GLU A 82 -3.59 12.49 -14.02
CA GLU A 82 -2.54 11.52 -13.68
C GLU A 82 -2.19 11.60 -12.19
N ILE A 83 -2.19 10.45 -11.53
CA ILE A 83 -1.89 10.30 -10.11
C ILE A 83 -0.67 9.37 -9.99
N SER A 84 0.43 9.90 -9.48
CA SER A 84 1.62 9.11 -9.17
C SER A 84 1.36 8.19 -7.98
N ILE A 85 1.75 6.93 -8.10
CA ILE A 85 1.63 5.90 -7.07
C ILE A 85 3.03 5.42 -6.72
N VAL A 86 3.42 5.62 -5.46
CA VAL A 86 4.63 5.03 -4.88
C VAL A 86 4.21 3.95 -3.91
N VAL A 87 4.64 2.72 -4.14
CA VAL A 87 4.29 1.57 -3.30
C VAL A 87 5.32 1.44 -2.18
N GLY A 88 4.84 1.49 -0.94
CA GLY A 88 5.64 1.29 0.26
C GLY A 88 6.32 -0.07 0.26
N LYS A 89 7.62 -0.09 0.54
CA LYS A 89 8.43 -1.29 0.62
C LYS A 89 8.62 -1.69 2.07
N GLY A 90 8.63 -3.00 2.33
CA GLY A 90 8.96 -3.53 3.65
C GLY A 90 10.36 -3.12 4.10
N GLY A 91 10.52 -2.91 5.40
CA GLY A 91 11.80 -2.63 6.01
C GLY A 91 12.73 -3.83 5.98
N LYS A 92 14.04 -3.59 5.84
CA LYS A 92 15.06 -4.65 5.86
C LYS A 92 15.10 -5.30 7.25
N GLY A 93 15.16 -6.63 7.32
CA GLY A 93 15.42 -7.33 8.59
C GLY A 93 16.81 -7.01 9.16
N GLY A 94 16.92 -7.00 10.48
CA GLY A 94 18.20 -6.88 11.16
C GLY A 94 19.12 -8.08 10.90
N GLU A 95 20.42 -7.86 11.03
CA GLU A 95 21.46 -8.88 10.82
C GLU A 95 22.00 -9.40 12.17
N VAL A 96 22.26 -10.70 12.28
CA VAL A 96 22.85 -11.31 13.49
C VAL A 96 24.24 -10.74 13.80
N ASN A 97 25.07 -10.63 12.75
CA ASN A 97 26.47 -10.21 12.82
C ASN A 97 26.71 -8.81 12.21
N GLY A 98 25.69 -7.95 12.21
CA GLY A 98 25.73 -6.64 11.55
C GLY A 98 24.82 -5.61 12.24
N VAL A 99 24.13 -4.79 11.45
CA VAL A 99 23.13 -3.85 11.99
C VAL A 99 21.92 -4.65 12.47
N ARG A 100 21.76 -4.73 13.79
CA ARG A 100 20.78 -5.63 14.41
C ARG A 100 19.35 -5.08 14.43
N ASN A 101 19.18 -3.77 14.35
CA ASN A 101 17.85 -3.17 14.26
C ASN A 101 17.25 -3.46 12.88
N GLY A 102 15.95 -3.73 12.86
CA GLY A 102 15.19 -3.73 11.63
C GLY A 102 15.12 -2.33 11.03
N GLY A 103 15.06 -2.25 9.70
CA GLY A 103 14.74 -1.02 9.00
C GLY A 103 13.24 -0.73 9.08
N SER A 104 12.87 0.55 9.06
CA SER A 104 11.48 0.95 8.88
C SER A 104 11.01 0.65 7.46
N GLY A 105 9.74 0.30 7.32
CA GLY A 105 9.10 0.26 6.01
C GLY A 105 8.86 1.65 5.47
N SER A 106 8.78 1.77 4.14
CA SER A 106 8.54 3.05 3.49
C SER A 106 7.05 3.33 3.30
N ASN A 107 6.71 4.60 3.15
CA ASN A 107 5.33 5.03 2.95
C ASN A 107 4.80 4.58 1.58
N THR A 108 3.50 4.31 1.52
CA THR A 108 2.76 4.29 0.25
C THR A 108 2.19 5.68 0.03
N VAL A 109 2.48 6.28 -1.13
CA VAL A 109 2.04 7.65 -1.48
C VAL A 109 1.20 7.60 -2.73
N ILE A 110 0.00 8.16 -2.67
CA ILE A 110 -0.96 8.18 -3.78
C ILE A 110 -1.22 9.64 -4.14
N GLY A 111 -0.37 10.17 -5.02
CA GLY A 111 -0.32 11.59 -5.39
C GLY A 111 -0.38 12.50 -4.16
N ASN A 112 -1.23 13.52 -4.23
CA ASN A 112 -1.54 14.40 -3.10
C ASN A 112 -2.80 13.94 -2.32
N LEU A 113 -3.35 12.76 -2.63
CA LEU A 113 -4.60 12.29 -2.03
C LEU A 113 -4.36 11.72 -0.63
N VAL A 114 -3.39 10.82 -0.49
CA VAL A 114 -3.09 10.16 0.78
C VAL A 114 -1.65 9.67 0.84
N THR A 115 -1.07 9.74 2.04
CA THR A 115 0.18 9.07 2.41
C THR A 115 -0.11 8.11 3.55
N LEU A 116 0.20 6.83 3.35
CA LEU A 116 0.10 5.78 4.36
C LEU A 116 1.47 5.51 4.93
N VAL A 117 1.63 5.78 6.21
CA VAL A 117 2.93 5.72 6.88
C VAL A 117 3.38 4.27 7.08
N GLY A 118 4.64 3.99 6.77
CA GLY A 118 5.27 2.68 6.99
C GLY A 118 5.49 2.37 8.48
N GLY A 119 5.54 1.09 8.82
CA GLY A 119 5.84 0.65 10.18
C GLY A 119 7.33 0.80 10.53
N ALA A 120 7.64 1.05 11.80
CA ALA A 120 9.03 1.14 12.25
C ALA A 120 9.68 -0.25 12.38
N GLY A 121 11.00 -0.33 12.26
CA GLY A 121 11.74 -1.57 12.49
C GLY A 121 11.86 -1.92 13.98
N GLY A 122 12.01 -3.21 14.29
CA GLY A 122 12.25 -3.70 15.64
C GLY A 122 13.68 -3.45 16.15
N TYR A 123 13.86 -3.30 17.45
CA TYR A 123 15.14 -2.99 18.10
C TYR A 123 15.33 -3.84 19.38
N ASP A 124 16.44 -3.68 20.11
CA ASP A 124 16.86 -4.62 21.17
C ASP A 124 15.94 -4.63 22.41
N SER A 125 15.17 -3.57 22.60
CA SER A 125 14.40 -3.30 23.81
C SER A 125 12.92 -3.07 23.50
N GLY A 126 12.50 -3.30 22.25
CA GLY A 126 11.13 -3.07 21.84
C GLY A 126 10.82 -3.47 20.41
N GLY A 127 9.54 -3.69 20.18
CA GLY A 127 9.00 -3.83 18.83
C GLY A 127 8.96 -2.51 18.09
N GLY A 128 8.93 -2.59 16.77
CA GLY A 128 8.70 -1.44 15.92
C GLY A 128 7.29 -0.89 16.11
N GLN A 129 7.18 0.43 16.24
CA GLN A 129 5.89 1.11 16.33
C GLN A 129 5.08 0.98 15.03
N ALA A 130 3.76 0.90 15.19
CA ALA A 130 2.80 0.93 14.09
C ALA A 130 2.91 2.25 13.30
N GLY A 131 2.75 2.16 11.99
CA GLY A 131 2.69 3.34 11.11
C GLY A 131 1.42 4.17 11.28
N GLY A 132 0.39 3.63 11.94
CA GLY A 132 -0.88 4.32 12.18
C GLY A 132 -2.06 3.38 12.19
N VAL A 133 -3.26 3.92 11.98
CA VAL A 133 -4.51 3.15 11.94
C VAL A 133 -4.41 1.99 10.94
N GLY A 134 -4.78 0.81 11.38
CA GLY A 134 -4.68 -0.42 10.60
C GLY A 134 -3.41 -1.23 10.88
N GLY A 135 -2.31 -0.60 11.30
CA GLY A 135 -1.09 -1.28 11.73
C GLY A 135 -1.12 -1.66 13.22
N GLY A 136 -0.25 -2.59 13.62
CA GLY A 136 -0.04 -2.95 15.02
C GLY A 136 1.43 -2.87 15.41
N ASP A 137 1.71 -2.68 16.69
CA ASP A 137 3.09 -2.63 17.19
C ASP A 137 3.75 -4.00 17.10
N GLY A 138 5.05 -4.02 16.81
CA GLY A 138 5.85 -5.24 16.85
C GLY A 138 5.93 -5.79 18.27
N ALA A 139 6.19 -7.10 18.39
CA ALA A 139 6.42 -7.69 19.70
C ALA A 139 7.70 -7.17 20.35
N TYR A 140 7.67 -7.08 21.68
CA TYR A 140 8.87 -6.90 22.50
C TYR A 140 9.85 -8.07 22.33
N SER A 141 11.12 -7.83 22.68
CA SER A 141 12.11 -8.89 22.75
C SER A 141 11.69 -9.95 23.77
N GLU A 142 12.01 -11.22 23.47
CA GLU A 142 11.61 -12.40 24.26
C GLU A 142 10.13 -12.84 24.10
N SER A 143 9.87 -13.57 23.01
CA SER A 143 8.69 -14.46 22.84
C SER A 143 7.29 -13.80 22.91
N GLY A 144 7.13 -12.64 22.27
CA GLY A 144 5.82 -11.99 22.10
C GLY A 144 5.24 -12.15 20.69
N ARG A 145 3.91 -12.07 20.57
CA ARG A 145 3.23 -11.76 19.29
C ARG A 145 3.15 -10.25 19.15
N GLY A 146 3.25 -9.74 17.92
CA GLY A 146 2.95 -8.33 17.68
C GLY A 146 1.47 -8.05 17.95
N GLU A 147 1.15 -6.78 18.16
CA GLU A 147 -0.22 -6.34 18.37
C GLU A 147 -1.02 -6.39 17.07
N SER A 148 -2.33 -6.59 17.19
CA SER A 148 -3.24 -6.45 16.07
C SER A 148 -3.68 -5.00 15.94
N GLY A 149 -3.51 -4.44 14.73
CA GLY A 149 -4.21 -3.25 14.29
C GLY A 149 -5.61 -3.56 13.79
N VAL A 150 -6.34 -2.51 13.40
CA VAL A 150 -7.72 -2.62 12.92
C VAL A 150 -7.83 -3.37 11.57
N LEU A 151 -6.75 -3.39 10.77
CA LEU A 151 -6.71 -3.93 9.41
C LEU A 151 -5.50 -4.84 9.12
N GLY A 152 -4.56 -4.95 10.06
CA GLY A 152 -3.28 -5.63 9.92
C GLY A 152 -2.65 -5.86 11.29
N GLY A 153 -1.41 -6.36 11.36
CA GLY A 153 -0.73 -6.64 12.63
C GLY A 153 0.72 -6.19 12.61
N GLY A 154 1.32 -6.10 13.80
CA GLY A 154 2.76 -6.02 13.96
C GLY A 154 3.40 -7.42 13.94
N GLY A 155 4.68 -7.47 13.57
CA GLY A 155 5.44 -8.71 13.56
C GLY A 155 5.74 -9.20 14.97
N GLY A 156 5.67 -10.51 15.19
CA GLY A 156 6.14 -11.16 16.41
C GLY A 156 7.66 -11.34 16.45
N SER A 157 8.17 -11.69 17.63
CA SER A 157 9.59 -11.98 17.83
C SER A 157 9.96 -13.33 17.18
N ASN A 158 11.23 -13.56 16.85
CA ASN A 158 11.73 -14.83 16.27
C ASN A 158 11.08 -15.25 14.93
N GLY A 159 10.55 -14.30 14.15
CA GLY A 159 9.85 -14.60 12.91
C GLY A 159 8.43 -15.16 13.10
N GLY A 160 7.88 -15.11 14.32
CA GLY A 160 6.45 -15.34 14.55
C GLY A 160 5.65 -14.23 13.87
N GLY A 161 4.83 -14.56 12.88
CA GLY A 161 4.21 -13.57 12.00
C GLY A 161 3.16 -12.66 12.66
N GLY A 162 2.98 -11.50 12.04
CA GLY A 162 1.76 -10.69 12.01
C GLY A 162 1.15 -10.72 10.62
#